data_AF-A0A125QKL6-F1
#
_entry.id   AF-A0A125QKL6-F1
#
_cell.length_a   1.000
_cell.length_b   1.000
_cell.length_c   1.000
_cell.angle_alpha   90.00
_cell.angle_beta   90.00
_cell.angle_gamma   90.00
#
_symmetry.space_group_name_H-M   'P 1'
#
loop_
_entity.id
_entity.type
_entity.pdbx_description
1 polymer ?
#
loop_
_entity_poly.entity_id
_entity_poly.type
_entity_poly.pdbx_seq_one_letter_code
_entity_poly.pdbx_strand_id
1 'polypeptide(L)'
;MADPQTLLWQHLKDTPKGLQFVRDHEAGGFVLPLYCAEAHLAIEVDDDPFKPKNDSERERWQEQHRVDIMQVPPSHVLRNASEVAAAILDIAGRRKERFAKIG
;
A
#
# COMPACT_ATOMS: atom_id res chain seq x y z
N MET A 1 -17.12 -14.79 3.13
CA MET A 1 -15.71 -14.68 3.56
C MET A 1 -15.26 -13.25 3.28
N ALA A 2 -14.57 -12.59 4.21
CA ALA A 2 -14.04 -11.25 3.94
C ALA A 2 -12.95 -11.35 2.86
N ASP A 3 -12.94 -10.39 1.93
CA ASP A 3 -11.90 -10.34 0.90
C ASP A 3 -10.52 -10.10 1.55
N PRO A 4 -9.42 -10.62 0.97
CA PRO A 4 -8.07 -10.48 1.50
C PRO A 4 -7.67 -9.02 1.77
N GLN A 5 -8.04 -8.09 0.91
CA GLN A 5 -7.74 -6.66 1.11
C GLN A 5 -8.43 -6.09 2.36
N THR A 6 -9.68 -6.46 2.60
CA THR A 6 -10.46 -6.07 3.77
C THR A 6 -9.90 -6.70 5.04
N LEU A 7 -9.40 -7.95 4.98
CA LEU A 7 -8.69 -8.57 6.11
C LEU A 7 -7.41 -7.79 6.45
N LEU A 8 -6.61 -7.46 5.43
CA LEU A 8 -5.40 -6.66 5.63
C LEU A 8 -5.72 -5.27 6.20
N TRP A 9 -6.76 -4.63 5.69
CA TRP A 9 -7.22 -3.32 6.16
C TRP A 9 -7.53 -3.28 7.66
N GLN A 10 -8.12 -4.34 8.22
CA GLN A 10 -8.44 -4.37 9.66
C GLN A 10 -7.21 -4.15 10.55
N HIS A 11 -6.01 -4.48 10.06
CA HIS A 11 -4.75 -4.30 10.78
C HIS A 11 -4.10 -2.94 10.54
N LEU A 12 -4.54 -2.17 9.54
CA LEU A 12 -3.91 -0.91 9.12
C LEU A 12 -4.76 0.33 9.43
N LYS A 13 -6.08 0.17 9.61
CA LYS A 13 -7.05 1.27 9.68
C LYS A 13 -6.92 2.21 10.88
N ASP A 14 -6.40 1.72 12.01
CA ASP A 14 -6.39 2.46 13.28
C ASP A 14 -5.05 3.18 13.53
N THR A 15 -4.39 3.61 12.46
CA THR A 15 -3.11 4.34 12.47
C THR A 15 -2.00 3.66 13.31
N PRO A 16 -1.66 2.38 13.05
CA PRO A 16 -0.68 1.68 13.86
C PRO A 16 0.69 2.34 13.73
N LYS A 17 1.42 2.47 14.84
CA LYS A 17 2.73 3.13 14.90
C LYS A 17 2.72 4.58 14.37
N GLY A 18 1.56 5.25 14.39
CA GLY A 18 1.43 6.62 13.87
C GLY A 18 1.50 6.72 12.34
N LEU A 19 1.22 5.62 11.62
CA LEU A 19 1.18 5.57 10.16
C LEU A 19 -0.27 5.60 9.67
N GLN A 20 -0.64 6.66 8.94
CA GLN A 20 -2.00 6.80 8.44
C GLN A 20 -2.16 6.09 7.10
N PHE A 21 -2.84 4.93 7.12
CA PHE A 21 -3.32 4.27 5.91
C PHE A 21 -4.76 4.68 5.62
N VAL A 22 -5.06 4.95 4.36
CA VAL A 22 -6.40 5.16 3.84
C VAL A 22 -6.75 4.05 2.85
N ARG A 23 -8.05 3.81 2.67
CA ARG A 23 -8.58 2.91 1.65
C ARG A 23 -9.08 3.68 0.44
N ASP A 24 -9.02 3.00 -0.70
CA ASP A 24 -9.67 3.41 -1.95
C ASP A 24 -9.32 4.87 -2.33
N HIS A 25 -8.03 5.20 -2.22
CA HIS A 25 -7.52 6.54 -2.49
C HIS A 25 -7.53 6.82 -4.00
N GLU A 26 -8.28 7.83 -4.40
CA GLU A 26 -8.29 8.33 -5.78
C GLU A 26 -6.96 9.02 -6.11
N ALA A 27 -6.28 8.53 -7.13
CA ALA A 27 -4.97 8.96 -7.58
C ALA A 27 -4.98 9.10 -9.10
N GLY A 28 -4.88 10.34 -9.62
CA GLY A 28 -4.60 10.58 -11.05
C GLY A 28 -5.43 9.77 -12.06
N GLY A 29 -6.72 9.52 -11.80
CA GLY A 29 -7.60 8.74 -12.70
C GLY A 29 -7.77 7.25 -12.35
N PHE A 30 -7.07 6.75 -11.33
CA PHE A 30 -7.18 5.39 -10.82
C PHE A 30 -7.34 5.35 -9.30
N VAL A 31 -7.54 4.16 -8.74
CA VAL A 31 -7.71 3.95 -7.29
C VAL A 31 -6.54 3.14 -6.75
N LEU A 32 -5.97 3.61 -5.64
CA LEU A 32 -5.03 2.88 -4.79
C LEU A 32 -5.81 2.24 -3.64
N PRO A 33 -5.89 0.90 -3.55
CA PRO A 33 -6.79 0.25 -2.59
C PRO A 33 -6.41 0.48 -1.13
N LEU A 34 -5.10 0.54 -0.84
CA LEU A 34 -4.54 0.91 0.45
C LEU A 34 -3.37 1.86 0.22
N TYR A 35 -3.34 3.00 0.89
CA TYR A 35 -2.32 4.03 0.65
C TYR A 35 -1.89 4.72 1.95
N CYS A 36 -0.59 4.93 2.11
CA CYS A 36 0.00 5.74 3.17
C CYS A 36 0.82 6.87 2.56
N ALA A 37 0.28 8.09 2.64
CA ALA A 37 0.91 9.29 2.07
C ALA A 37 2.27 9.59 2.73
N GLU A 38 2.34 9.51 4.06
CA GLU A 38 3.56 9.79 4.83
C GLU A 38 4.72 8.84 4.48
N ALA A 39 4.40 7.62 4.04
CA ALA A 39 5.37 6.61 3.63
C ALA A 39 5.61 6.58 2.12
N HIS A 40 4.87 7.37 1.34
CA HIS A 40 4.82 7.28 -0.12
C HIS A 40 4.69 5.82 -0.59
N LEU A 41 3.72 5.10 -0.02
CA LEU A 41 3.58 3.66 -0.21
C LEU A 41 2.11 3.30 -0.42
N ALA A 42 1.83 2.59 -1.51
CA ALA A 42 0.55 1.93 -1.74
C ALA A 42 0.68 0.42 -1.63
N ILE A 43 -0.39 -0.25 -1.18
CA ILE A 43 -0.47 -1.70 -1.08
C ILE A 43 -1.61 -2.20 -1.95
N GLU A 44 -1.32 -3.16 -2.82
CA GLU A 44 -2.30 -3.81 -3.68
C GLU A 44 -2.32 -5.31 -3.38
N VAL A 45 -3.48 -5.86 -3.02
CA VAL A 45 -3.64 -7.30 -2.82
C VAL A 45 -4.08 -7.92 -4.14
N ASP A 46 -3.13 -8.51 -4.87
CA ASP A 46 -3.27 -8.95 -6.26
C ASP A 46 -2.47 -10.24 -6.49
N ASP A 47 -2.99 -11.16 -7.30
CA ASP A 47 -2.38 -12.47 -7.56
C ASP A 47 -1.47 -12.50 -8.78
N ASP A 48 -1.49 -11.44 -9.60
CA ASP A 48 -0.67 -11.33 -10.80
C ASP A 48 0.24 -10.09 -10.76
N PRO A 49 1.50 -10.25 -10.29
CA PRO A 49 2.45 -9.15 -10.28
C PRO A 49 2.97 -8.78 -11.67
N PHE A 50 2.74 -9.63 -12.68
CA PHE A 50 3.13 -9.39 -14.07
C PHE A 50 1.99 -8.81 -14.89
N LYS A 51 0.78 -8.67 -14.31
CA LYS A 51 -0.35 -8.03 -14.97
C LYS A 51 0.07 -6.62 -15.39
N PRO A 52 0.12 -6.33 -16.69
CA PRO A 52 0.52 -5.02 -17.15
C PRO A 52 -0.54 -4.02 -16.68
N LYS A 53 -0.18 -3.20 -15.67
CA LYS A 53 -0.96 -2.03 -15.25
C LYS A 53 -0.53 -0.82 -16.10
N ASN A 54 -0.31 -1.08 -17.40
CA ASN A 54 0.23 -0.15 -18.41
C ASN A 54 -0.74 0.99 -18.67
N ASP A 55 -0.83 1.86 -17.67
CA ASP A 55 -1.52 3.12 -17.73
C ASP A 55 -0.44 4.19 -17.56
N SER A 56 -0.18 4.91 -18.64
CA SER A 56 0.80 6.00 -18.65
C SER A 56 0.48 7.10 -17.64
N GLU A 57 -0.78 7.23 -17.22
CA GLU A 57 -1.20 8.16 -16.16
C GLU A 57 -0.76 7.64 -14.79
N ARG A 58 -0.90 6.33 -14.56
CA ARG A 58 -0.45 5.66 -13.34
C ARG A 58 1.06 5.72 -13.17
N GLU A 59 1.82 5.44 -14.23
CA GLU A 59 3.28 5.54 -14.20
C GLU A 59 3.73 6.97 -13.86
N ARG A 60 3.20 7.96 -14.58
CA ARG A 60 3.51 9.38 -14.35
C ARG A 60 3.13 9.83 -12.94
N TRP A 61 1.96 9.41 -12.44
CA TRP A 61 1.54 9.75 -11.09
C TRP A 61 2.47 9.16 -10.04
N GLN A 62 2.88 7.90 -10.16
CA GLN A 62 3.84 7.26 -9.24
C GLN A 62 5.17 7.99 -9.23
N GLU A 63 5.72 8.33 -10.41
CA GLU A 63 6.99 9.07 -10.53
C GLU A 63 6.90 10.45 -9.89
N GLN A 64 5.84 11.21 -10.21
CA GLN A 64 5.63 12.56 -9.68
C GLN A 64 5.49 12.56 -8.17
N HIS A 65 4.77 11.60 -7.60
CA HIS A 65 4.48 11.52 -6.17
C HIS A 65 5.50 10.66 -5.40
N ARG A 66 6.47 10.05 -6.10
CA ARG A 66 7.49 9.14 -5.54
C ARG A 66 6.89 7.98 -4.76
N VAL A 67 5.75 7.47 -5.23
CA VAL A 67 5.00 6.40 -4.57
C VAL A 67 5.44 5.04 -5.10
N ASP A 68 5.78 4.14 -4.18
CA ASP A 68 6.00 2.73 -4.52
C ASP A 68 4.68 1.97 -4.32
N ILE A 69 4.35 1.10 -5.27
CA ILE A 69 3.24 0.14 -5.13
C ILE A 69 3.80 -1.21 -4.73
N MET A 70 3.49 -1.66 -3.51
CA MET A 70 3.82 -3.00 -3.04
C MET A 70 2.66 -3.95 -3.29
N GLN A 71 2.89 -4.97 -4.11
CA GLN A 71 1.92 -6.02 -4.36
C GLN A 71 2.07 -7.15 -3.34
N VAL A 72 0.93 -7.59 -2.81
CA VAL A 72 0.86 -8.66 -1.82
C VAL A 72 -0.04 -9.77 -2.36
N PRO A 73 0.47 -11.00 -2.51
CA PRO A 73 -0.36 -12.11 -2.93
C PRO A 73 -1.52 -12.36 -1.96
N PRO A 74 -2.76 -12.54 -2.45
CA PRO A 74 -3.92 -12.87 -1.61
C PRO A 74 -3.68 -14.06 -0.68
N SER A 75 -2.94 -15.07 -1.16
CA SER A 75 -2.59 -16.27 -0.39
C SER A 75 -1.77 -15.96 0.86
N HIS A 76 -0.90 -14.95 0.82
CA HIS A 76 -0.12 -14.53 2.00
C HIS A 76 -1.01 -13.88 3.05
N VAL A 77 -1.94 -13.02 2.62
CA VAL A 77 -2.90 -12.38 3.54
C VAL A 77 -3.84 -13.40 4.17
N LEU A 78 -4.37 -14.33 3.36
CA LEU A 78 -5.24 -15.39 3.84
C LEU A 78 -4.53 -16.35 4.81
N ARG A 79 -3.23 -16.57 4.61
CA ARG A 79 -2.42 -17.38 5.52
C ARG A 79 -2.19 -16.68 6.86
N ASN A 80 -1.78 -15.40 6.84
CA ASN A 80 -1.53 -14.63 8.06
C ASN A 80 -1.54 -13.11 7.81
N ALA A 81 -2.73 -12.49 7.84
CA ALA A 81 -2.89 -11.06 7.63
C ALA A 81 -2.11 -10.20 8.64
N SER A 82 -1.99 -10.67 9.89
CA SER A 82 -1.30 -9.94 10.97
C SER A 82 0.20 -9.81 10.72
N GLU A 83 0.84 -10.88 10.23
CA GLU A 83 2.26 -10.92 9.90
C GLU A 83 2.57 -10.06 8.66
N VAL A 84 1.71 -10.14 7.64
CA VAL A 84 1.80 -9.29 6.46
C VAL A 84 1.67 -7.81 6.85
N ALA A 85 0.70 -7.47 7.70
CA ALA A 85 0.52 -6.10 8.20
C ALA A 85 1.74 -5.62 8.99
N ALA A 86 2.33 -6.46 9.85
CA ALA A 86 3.53 -6.12 10.60
C ALA A 86 4.71 -5.78 9.67
N ALA A 87 4.91 -6.56 8.59
CA ALA A 87 5.92 -6.29 7.58
C ALA A 87 5.66 -4.98 6.80
N ILE A 88 4.40 -4.73 6.42
CA ILE A 88 4.00 -3.46 5.77
C ILE A 88 4.33 -2.27 6.66
N LEU A 89 3.95 -2.32 7.94
CA LEU A 89 4.17 -1.22 8.89
C LEU A 89 5.66 -0.94 9.12
N ASP A 90 6.48 -1.99 9.14
CA ASP A 90 7.93 -1.88 9.28
C ASP A 90 8.57 -1.23 8.04
N ILE A 91 8.15 -1.62 6.84
CA ILE A 91 8.57 -0.98 5.58
C ILE A 91 8.11 0.48 5.55
N ALA A 92 6.83 0.75 5.84
CA ALA A 92 6.25 2.08 5.82
C ALA A 92 6.92 3.02 6.83
N GLY A 93 7.24 2.54 8.03
CA GLY A 93 7.99 3.29 9.03
C GLY A 93 9.36 3.75 8.52
N ARG A 94 10.16 2.82 7.96
CA ARG A 94 11.46 3.16 7.36
C ARG A 94 11.33 4.17 6.21
N ARG A 95 10.30 4.05 5.39
CA ARG A 95 10.04 4.99 4.29
C ARG A 95 9.70 6.37 4.83
N LYS A 96 8.79 6.47 5.81
CA LYS A 96 8.41 7.74 6.46
C LYS A 96 9.64 8.46 7.01
N GLU A 97 10.51 7.75 7.73
CA GLU A 97 11.77 8.32 8.24
C GLU A 97 12.70 8.84 7.14
N ARG A 98 12.77 8.12 6.01
CA ARG A 98 13.60 8.54 4.87
C ARG A 98 13.05 9.80 4.20
N PHE A 99 11.75 9.89 3.98
CA PHE A 99 11.12 11.06 3.36
C PHE A 99 11.11 12.28 4.28
N ALA A 100 10.97 12.08 5.59
CA ALA A 100 11.08 13.17 6.58
C ALA A 100 12.49 13.80 6.66
N LYS A 101 13.53 13.14 6.15
CA LYS A 101 14.91 13.67 6.10
C LYS A 101 15.22 14.43 4.80
N ILE A 102 14.34 14.36 3.80
CA ILE A 102 14.57 14.91 2.46
C ILE A 102 13.72 16.17 2.22
N GLY A 103 12.61 16.33 2.96
CA GLY A 103 11.81 17.56 3.00
C GLY A 103 12.25 18.50 4.10
#